data_AF-A0A1J3DV72-F1
#
_entry.id   AF-A0A1J3DV72-F1
#
_cell.length_a   1.000
_cell.length_b   1.000
_cell.length_c   1.000
_cell.angle_alpha   90.00
_cell.angle_beta   90.00
_cell.angle_gamma   90.00
#
_symmetry.space_group_name_H-M   'P 1'
#
loop_
_entity.id
_entity.type
_entity.pdbx_description
1 polymer ?
#
loop_
_entity_poly.entity_id
_entity_poly.type
_entity_poly.pdbx_seq_one_letter_code
_entity_poly.pdbx_strand_id
1 'polypeptide(L)'
;MDLEQKTRGLGKSCALLVVIAGMERYAFKGVSSNLVTYLTDVVKMSNSRAAKTVNTWAGFTSMLPLFSAPLADAYWDRFFTILASSSVYFVVRIFNIKQYLFAYLC
;
A
#
# COMPACT_ATOMS: atom_id res chain seq x y z
N MET A 1 -34.98 11.47 11.73
CA MET A 1 -34.92 11.18 10.27
C MET A 1 -33.61 11.81 9.78
N ASP A 2 -32.49 11.30 10.30
CA ASP A 2 -31.16 11.94 10.19
C ASP A 2 -30.23 11.15 9.26
N LEU A 3 -30.82 10.32 8.40
CA LEU A 3 -30.14 9.54 7.38
C LEU A 3 -29.96 10.31 6.05
N GLU A 4 -30.42 11.55 5.94
CA GLU A 4 -30.52 12.26 4.64
C GLU A 4 -29.83 13.63 4.57
N GLN A 5 -28.75 13.90 5.32
CA GLN A 5 -27.97 15.15 5.11
C GLN A 5 -26.42 15.04 5.18
N LYS A 6 -25.83 13.87 5.49
CA LYS A 6 -24.36 13.71 5.44
C LYS A 6 -23.83 13.30 4.06
N THR A 7 -24.46 13.81 3.00
CA THR A 7 -24.02 13.68 1.60
C THR A 7 -23.69 15.07 1.05
N ARG A 8 -22.89 15.85 1.77
CA ARG A 8 -22.36 17.13 1.29
C ARG A 8 -20.84 17.01 1.17
N GLY A 9 -20.41 16.58 -0.02
CA GLY A 9 -19.02 16.60 -0.47
C GLY A 9 -18.14 15.54 0.19
N LEU A 10 -18.29 14.27 -0.20
CA LEU A 10 -17.24 13.27 0.05
C LEU A 10 -15.98 13.77 -0.66
N GLY A 11 -15.03 14.35 0.07
CA GLY A 11 -13.79 14.87 -0.52
C GLY A 11 -13.09 13.75 -1.31
N LYS A 12 -12.35 14.11 -2.37
CA LYS A 12 -11.66 13.15 -3.24
C LYS A 12 -10.86 12.12 -2.44
N SER A 13 -10.21 12.54 -1.35
CA SER A 13 -9.48 11.67 -0.42
C SER A 13 -10.37 10.65 0.28
N CYS A 14 -11.56 11.05 0.76
CA CYS A 14 -12.49 10.14 1.41
C CYS A 14 -13.08 9.13 0.40
N ALA A 15 -13.39 9.56 -0.82
CA ALA A 15 -13.79 8.66 -1.90
C ALA A 15 -12.68 7.64 -2.24
N LEU A 16 -11.42 8.09 -2.33
CA LEU A 16 -10.27 7.21 -2.57
C LEU A 16 -10.09 6.19 -1.45
N LEU A 17 -10.19 6.60 -0.18
CA LEU A 17 -10.10 5.69 0.96
C LEU A 17 -11.19 4.61 0.92
N VAL A 18 -12.43 4.98 0.59
CA VAL A 18 -13.55 4.03 0.46
C VAL A 18 -13.28 3.05 -0.69
N VAL A 19 -12.81 3.53 -1.84
CA VAL A 19 -12.50 2.66 -2.99
C VAL A 19 -11.36 1.69 -2.65
N ILE A 20 -10.28 2.17 -2.03
CA ILE A 20 -9.14 1.33 -1.62
C ILE A 20 -9.59 0.28 -0.61
N ALA A 21 -10.34 0.67 0.42
CA ALA A 21 -10.87 -0.26 1.42
C ALA A 21 -11.81 -1.31 0.79
N GLY A 22 -12.64 -0.88 -0.17
CA GLY A 22 -13.52 -1.77 -0.93
C GLY A 22 -12.73 -2.79 -1.77
N MET A 23 -11.73 -2.34 -2.52
CA MET A 23 -10.88 -3.20 -3.33
C MET A 23 -10.08 -4.19 -2.48
N GLU A 24 -9.55 -3.74 -1.34
CA GLU A 24 -8.84 -4.61 -0.39
C GLU A 24 -9.73 -5.75 0.11
N ARG A 25 -10.96 -5.44 0.54
CA ARG A 25 -11.94 -6.45 0.98
C ARG A 25 -12.34 -7.40 -0.13
N TYR A 26 -12.51 -6.89 -1.35
CA TYR A 26 -12.83 -7.70 -2.52
C TYR A 26 -11.70 -8.68 -2.86
N ALA A 27 -10.47 -8.19 -2.95
CA ALA A 27 -9.29 -9.01 -3.23
C ALA A 27 -9.09 -10.08 -2.15
N PHE A 28 -9.24 -9.71 -0.87
CA PHE A 28 -9.12 -10.64 0.24
C PHE A 28 -10.11 -11.81 0.13
N LYS A 29 -11.39 -11.52 -0.14
CA LYS A 29 -12.42 -12.55 -0.32
C LYS A 29 -12.17 -13.38 -1.58
N GLY A 30 -11.75 -12.75 -2.68
CA GLY A 30 -11.43 -13.44 -3.94
C GLY A 30 -10.28 -14.42 -3.79
N VAL A 31 -9.19 -14.02 -3.12
CA VAL A 31 -8.05 -14.90 -2.84
C VAL A 31 -8.46 -16.02 -1.88
N SER A 32 -9.21 -15.71 -0.82
CA SER A 32 -9.69 -16.72 0.12
C SER A 32 -10.52 -17.81 -0.59
N SER A 33 -11.42 -17.43 -1.50
CA SER A 33 -12.24 -18.38 -2.24
C SER A 33 -11.40 -19.25 -3.17
N ASN A 34 -10.47 -18.66 -3.91
CA ASN A 34 -9.58 -19.39 -4.81
C ASN A 34 -8.71 -20.38 -4.04
N LEU A 35 -8.20 -19.97 -2.88
CA LEU A 35 -7.34 -20.82 -2.06
C LEU A 35 -8.10 -22.01 -1.46
N VAL A 36 -9.35 -21.82 -1.01
CA VAL A 36 -10.21 -22.92 -0.54
C VAL A 36 -10.38 -23.95 -1.65
N THR A 37 -10.83 -23.51 -2.84
CA THR A 37 -11.05 -24.41 -3.98
C THR A 37 -9.78 -25.12 -4.42
N TYR A 38 -8.64 -24.41 -4.47
CA TYR A 38 -7.35 -25.00 -4.82
C TYR A 38 -6.91 -26.09 -3.85
N LEU A 39 -7.04 -25.84 -2.53
CA LEU A 39 -6.65 -26.80 -1.50
C LEU A 39 -7.54 -28.04 -1.50
N THR A 40 -8.83 -27.89 -1.81
CA THR A 40 -9.78 -29.02 -1.86
C THR A 40 -9.67 -29.81 -3.18
N ASP A 41 -9.54 -29.14 -4.32
CA ASP A 41 -9.65 -29.76 -5.63
C ASP A 41 -8.30 -30.25 -6.18
N VAL A 42 -7.26 -29.41 -6.08
CA VAL A 42 -5.92 -29.71 -6.62
C VAL A 42 -5.07 -30.44 -5.59
N VAL A 43 -4.97 -29.89 -4.37
CA VAL A 43 -4.12 -30.47 -3.31
C VAL A 43 -4.80 -31.66 -2.61
N LYS A 44 -6.10 -31.88 -2.89
CA LYS A 44 -6.93 -32.97 -2.35
C LYS A 44 -6.85 -33.09 -0.82
N MET A 45 -6.77 -31.95 -0.13
CA MET A 45 -6.83 -31.94 1.33
C MET A 45 -8.27 -32.17 1.82
N SER A 46 -8.41 -32.81 2.98
CA SER A 46 -9.69 -32.88 3.69
C SER A 46 -10.18 -31.47 4.03
N ASN A 47 -11.49 -31.23 3.93
CA ASN A 47 -12.15 -29.95 4.22
C ASN A 47 -11.69 -29.33 5.55
N SER A 48 -11.46 -30.14 6.59
CA SER A 48 -10.96 -29.67 7.89
C SER A 48 -9.53 -29.09 7.80
N ARG A 49 -8.64 -29.76 7.06
CA ARG A 49 -7.24 -29.29 6.85
C ARG A 49 -7.18 -28.06 5.94
N ALA A 50 -8.02 -28.01 4.90
CA ALA A 50 -8.13 -26.85 4.04
C ALA A 50 -8.64 -25.62 4.82
N ALA A 51 -9.70 -25.77 5.62
CA ALA A 51 -10.25 -24.72 6.46
C ALA A 51 -9.22 -24.19 7.47
N LYS A 52 -8.45 -25.09 8.10
CA LYS A 52 -7.37 -24.69 9.03
C LYS A 52 -6.32 -23.82 8.32
N THR A 53 -5.90 -24.21 7.12
CA THR A 53 -4.88 -23.49 6.34
C THR A 53 -5.37 -22.10 5.95
N VAL A 54 -6.60 -21.99 5.46
CA VAL A 54 -7.21 -20.71 5.08
C VAL A 54 -7.40 -19.81 6.31
N ASN A 55 -7.77 -20.36 7.46
CA ASN A 55 -7.89 -19.60 8.70
C ASN A 55 -6.53 -19.10 9.20
N THR A 56 -5.48 -19.91 9.09
CA THR A 56 -4.11 -19.47 9.41
C THR A 56 -3.65 -18.35 8.48
N TRP A 57 -3.91 -18.46 7.18
CA TRP A 57 -3.61 -17.40 6.22
C TRP A 57 -4.38 -16.10 6.54
N ALA A 58 -5.69 -16.19 6.81
CA ALA A 58 -6.51 -15.04 7.20
C ALA A 58 -6.00 -14.39 8.50
N GLY A 59 -5.60 -15.20 9.50
CA GLY A 59 -4.97 -14.72 10.72
C GLY A 59 -3.67 -13.96 10.44
N PHE A 60 -2.79 -14.51 9.61
CA PHE A 60 -1.55 -13.85 9.20
C PHE A 60 -1.81 -12.50 8.51
N THR A 61 -2.72 -12.46 7.54
CA THR A 61 -3.07 -11.21 6.85
C THR A 61 -3.67 -10.15 7.76
N SER A 62 -4.33 -10.54 8.86
CA SER A 62 -4.88 -9.60 9.85
C SER A 62 -3.80 -9.00 10.75
N MET A 63 -2.67 -9.69 10.90
CA MET A 63 -1.50 -9.18 11.65
C MET A 63 -0.61 -8.28 10.80
N LEU A 64 -0.64 -8.41 9.47
CA LEU A 64 0.17 -7.58 8.57
C LEU A 64 -0.06 -6.06 8.75
N PRO A 65 -1.29 -5.54 8.87
CA PRO A 65 -1.55 -4.12 9.14
C PRO A 65 -0.91 -3.59 10.42
N LEU A 66 -0.86 -4.41 11.48
CA LEU A 66 -0.22 -4.04 12.75
C LEU A 66 1.28 -3.85 12.59
N PHE A 67 1.90 -4.62 11.68
CA PHE A 67 3.32 -4.47 11.36
C PHE A 67 3.58 -3.39 10.30
N SER A 68 2.70 -3.27 9.30
CA SER A 68 2.90 -2.35 8.19
C SER A 68 2.57 -0.90 8.55
N ALA A 69 1.67 -0.62 9.49
CA ALA A 69 1.37 0.74 9.94
C ALA A 69 2.60 1.47 10.52
N PRO A 70 3.29 0.96 11.56
CA PRO A 70 4.49 1.62 12.08
C PRO A 70 5.63 1.65 11.05
N LEU A 71 5.71 0.65 10.17
CA LEU A 71 6.68 0.63 9.08
C LEU A 71 6.39 1.74 8.06
N ALA A 72 5.14 1.96 7.69
CA ALA A 72 4.72 3.02 6.78
C ALA A 72 4.96 4.41 7.38
N ASP A 73 4.62 4.62 8.65
CA ASP A 73 4.88 5.89 9.34
C ASP A 73 6.38 6.19 9.48
N ALA A 74 7.21 5.19 9.74
CA ALA A 74 8.66 5.37 9.91
C ALA A 74 9.42 5.54 8.58
N TYR A 75 9.05 4.77 7.55
CA TYR A 75 9.79 4.74 6.28
C TYR A 75 9.19 5.67 5.21
N TRP A 76 7.88 5.85 5.12
CA TRP A 76 7.32 6.58 3.98
C TRP A 76 7.43 8.10 4.15
N ASP A 77 7.25 8.63 5.35
CA ASP A 77 7.28 10.07 5.60
C ASP A 77 8.73 10.62 5.62
N ARG A 78 9.62 9.94 6.35
CA ARG A 78 10.99 10.42 6.57
C ARG A 78 11.90 10.20 5.36
N PHE A 79 11.79 9.07 4.67
CA PHE A 79 12.67 8.74 3.55
C PHE A 79 12.37 9.61 2.33
N PHE A 80 11.10 9.94 2.10
CA PHE A 80 10.69 10.80 0.98
C PHE A 80 11.25 12.22 1.13
N THR A 81 11.23 12.77 2.35
CA THR A 81 11.77 14.10 2.65
C THR A 81 13.30 14.14 2.49
N ILE A 82 14.01 13.12 2.97
CA ILE A 82 15.48 13.01 2.83
C ILE A 82 15.88 12.85 1.35
N LEU A 83 15.16 12.02 0.61
CA LEU A 83 15.41 11.79 -0.81
C LEU A 83 15.10 13.04 -1.64
N ALA A 84 14.02 13.76 -1.32
CA ALA A 84 13.67 15.04 -1.94
C ALA A 84 14.75 16.11 -1.68
N SER A 85 15.20 16.27 -0.44
CA SER A 85 16.27 17.23 -0.12
C SER A 85 17.59 16.88 -0.82
N SER A 86 17.95 15.60 -0.84
CA SER A 86 19.19 15.11 -1.48
C SER A 86 19.15 15.28 -3.01
N SER A 87 18.01 15.00 -3.65
CA SER A 87 17.84 15.17 -5.09
C SER A 87 17.90 16.64 -5.50
N VAL A 88 17.26 17.55 -4.76
CA VAL A 88 17.35 19.00 -5.00
C VAL A 88 18.80 19.48 -4.91
N TYR A 89 19.54 19.07 -3.88
CA TYR A 89 20.95 19.41 -3.73
C TYR A 89 21.80 18.93 -4.92
N PHE A 90 21.56 17.71 -5.40
CA PHE A 90 22.28 17.17 -6.56
C PHE A 90 22.02 17.96 -7.84
N VAL A 91 20.76 18.32 -8.11
CA VAL A 91 20.35 19.12 -9.27
C VAL A 91 20.95 20.53 -9.22
N VAL A 92 20.95 21.18 -8.05
CA VAL A 92 21.55 22.51 -7.88
C VAL A 92 23.06 22.45 -8.11
N ARG A 93 23.74 21.44 -7.52
CA ARG A 93 25.19 21.27 -7.68
C ARG A 93 25.58 21.05 -9.15
N ILE A 94 24.84 20.23 -9.90
CA ILE A 94 25.20 19.93 -11.29
C ILE A 94 25.00 21.12 -12.22
N PHE A 95 23.96 21.93 -12.01
CA PHE A 95 23.74 23.17 -12.76
C PHE A 95 24.86 24.18 -12.51
N ASN A 96 25.26 24.34 -11.26
CA ASN A 96 26.34 25.25 -10.87
C ASN A 96 27.69 24.82 -11.46
N ILE A 97 28.01 23.52 -11.44
CA ILE A 97 29.25 22.98 -12.04
C ILE A 97 29.32 23.19 -13.55
N LYS A 98 28.18 23.08 -14.26
CA LYS A 98 28.13 23.34 -15.71
C LYS A 98 28.43 24.81 -16.02
N GLN A 99 27.91 25.74 -15.22
CA GLN A 99 28.21 27.16 -15.34
C GLN A 99 29.69 27.47 -15.07
N TYR A 100 30.27 26.89 -14.01
CA TYR A 100 31.68 27.07 -13.67
C TYR A 100 32.63 26.49 -14.73
N LEU A 101 32.31 25.30 -15.25
CA LEU A 101 33.12 24.68 -16.31
C LEU A 101 33.03 25.49 -17.61
N PHE A 102 31.85 25.98 -17.98
CA PHE A 102 31.68 26.85 -19.16
C PHE A 102 32.44 28.18 -19.02
N ALA A 103 32.49 28.75 -17.81
CA ALA A 103 33.26 29.97 -17.53
C ALA A 103 34.79 29.76 -17.50
N TYR A 104 35.28 28.54 -17.28
CA TYR A 104 36.71 28.20 -17.30
C TYR A 104 37.20 27.68 -18.67
N LEU A 105 36.29 27.17 -19.51
CA LEU A 105 36.59 26.67 -20.86
C LEU A 105 36.40 27.72 -21.96
N CYS A 106 35.77 28.86 -21.62
CA CYS A 106 35.63 30.04 -22.48
C CYS A 106 36.70 31.07 -22.13
#